data_AF-A0AAD2Q5D9-F1
#
_entry.id   AF-A0AAD2Q5D9-F1
#
_cell.length_a   1.000
_cell.length_b   1.000
_cell.length_c   1.000
_cell.angle_alpha   90.00
_cell.angle_beta   90.00
_cell.angle_gamma   90.00
#
_symmetry.space_group_name_H-M   'P 1'
#
loop_
_entity.id
_entity.type
_entity.pdbx_description
1 polymer ?
#
loop_
_entity_poly.entity_id
_entity_poly.type
_entity_poly.pdbx_seq_one_letter_code
_entity_poly.pdbx_strand_id
1 'polypeptide(L)'
;MISLTSLRPRPSMTGSHPELHLVLQNLRSIHASLSDFRPTTVRPPILDASTESLGTSDENDPDDQWLQQDSIPGLKQLRDSIKVDVDVLKKFLEDAKSAQQPPLSTNAPYLISVWNEVLCAPPILVSVLRLFSPKGPVNRKQKQKVPVKVDVVADNGRRWIRVNTIKNNRLMSEFREMDSYLTDSDDDDGPSLAPAEFDNSVLRMGRDLLAAAQANPIDTLGGAQAPRVTLRLTRLDPSDGGDPRISQTVDKLRDMGIDVALGDRSAEELAVKRTLPPTSIPAVDQQQLAPSVNVNLDLSVLIALVSDLTHTSLPASIEEAQRRYGLSSSIQNVALTTQIMQEMLQEMGQGGMFQELHSRVSPHVKFWTTVEARERFVRIVGKIGGQGEKRRAQYLFSAGTDEDIAQFWAGSRFPVGYIPLLPINIYDESEGNSICTCTPAPFFRAMEKTCCGILTLGESPGTDGAVDEYSNNGFLRNPASQRAAVTRVNGRLTAHTVKSMLLGSRRGWTTLTANKNSIKALMREVKAARLAGKLTDEDEGVHDSTAVIWIVDPRSLAEGARERAATV
;
A
#
# COMPACT_ATOMS: atom_id res chain seq x y z
N MET A 1 -47.91 -30.94 -50.93
CA MET A 1 -46.66 -30.15 -51.06
C MET A 1 -46.48 -29.34 -49.80
N ILE A 2 -45.27 -29.39 -49.27
CA ILE A 2 -44.83 -29.13 -47.89
C ILE A 2 -45.02 -27.66 -47.47
N SER A 3 -45.52 -27.48 -46.25
CA SER A 3 -45.53 -26.24 -45.47
C SER A 3 -44.19 -26.10 -44.73
N LEU A 4 -43.54 -24.94 -44.84
CA LEU A 4 -42.30 -24.59 -44.14
C LEU A 4 -42.58 -23.48 -43.12
N THR A 5 -42.76 -23.88 -41.87
CA THR A 5 -42.60 -23.00 -40.69
C THR A 5 -41.27 -23.38 -40.02
N SER A 6 -40.27 -22.53 -40.19
CA SER A 6 -38.95 -22.67 -39.57
C SER A 6 -39.02 -22.16 -38.12
N LEU A 7 -39.19 -23.08 -37.18
CA LEU A 7 -38.94 -22.87 -35.76
C LEU A 7 -37.44 -22.99 -35.49
N ARG A 8 -36.82 -21.92 -35.00
CA ARG A 8 -35.46 -21.95 -34.44
C ARG A 8 -35.43 -22.90 -33.22
N PRO A 9 -34.38 -23.72 -33.04
CA PRO A 9 -34.29 -24.60 -31.89
C PRO A 9 -33.99 -23.79 -30.63
N ARG A 10 -34.84 -23.94 -29.59
CA ARG A 10 -34.50 -23.57 -28.21
C ARG A 10 -33.42 -24.52 -27.71
N PRO A 11 -32.35 -24.05 -27.04
CA PRO A 11 -31.40 -24.95 -26.41
C PRO A 11 -32.07 -25.66 -25.23
N SER A 12 -32.03 -26.99 -25.25
CA SER A 12 -32.53 -27.87 -24.19
C SER A 12 -31.64 -27.77 -22.95
N MET A 13 -32.01 -26.93 -21.99
CA MET A 13 -31.47 -26.97 -20.62
C MET A 13 -32.36 -27.89 -19.77
N THR A 14 -32.10 -29.20 -19.85
CA THR A 14 -32.82 -30.25 -19.11
C THR A 14 -32.13 -30.53 -17.77
N GLY A 15 -32.17 -29.57 -16.84
CA GLY A 15 -31.67 -29.72 -15.48
C GLY A 15 -32.63 -29.08 -14.48
N SER A 16 -32.76 -29.67 -13.28
CA SER A 16 -33.46 -29.04 -12.15
C SER A 16 -32.82 -27.69 -11.81
N HIS A 17 -33.62 -26.68 -11.44
CA HIS A 17 -33.15 -25.35 -11.05
C HIS A 17 -32.24 -24.66 -12.10
N PRO A 18 -32.76 -24.28 -13.29
CA PRO A 18 -31.96 -23.66 -14.35
C PRO A 18 -31.31 -22.33 -13.92
N GLU A 19 -31.99 -21.56 -13.04
CA GLU A 19 -31.45 -20.31 -12.51
C GLU A 19 -30.22 -20.54 -11.61
N LEU A 20 -30.22 -21.59 -10.78
CA LEU A 20 -29.09 -21.91 -9.92
C LEU A 20 -27.86 -22.38 -10.71
N HIS A 21 -28.08 -23.07 -11.84
CA HIS A 21 -27.01 -23.43 -12.76
C HIS A 21 -26.33 -22.20 -13.36
N LEU A 22 -27.13 -21.20 -13.78
CA LEU A 22 -26.60 -19.93 -14.29
C LEU A 22 -25.82 -19.18 -13.21
N VAL A 23 -26.34 -19.12 -11.99
CA VAL A 23 -25.66 -18.48 -10.84
C VAL A 23 -24.33 -19.19 -10.54
N LEU A 24 -24.30 -20.52 -10.53
CA LEU A 24 -23.08 -21.30 -10.32
C LEU A 24 -22.03 -21.03 -11.41
N GLN A 25 -22.46 -20.95 -12.68
CA GLN A 25 -21.57 -20.61 -13.80
C GLN A 25 -20.98 -19.21 -13.62
N ASN A 26 -21.79 -18.23 -13.23
CA ASN A 26 -21.33 -16.86 -12.96
C ASN A 26 -20.31 -16.83 -11.82
N LEU A 27 -20.59 -17.46 -10.68
CA LEU A 27 -19.64 -17.49 -9.56
C LEU A 27 -18.32 -18.18 -9.93
N ARG A 28 -18.35 -19.26 -10.71
CA ARG A 28 -17.12 -19.91 -11.21
C ARG A 28 -16.30 -18.99 -12.10
N SER A 29 -16.95 -18.26 -13.01
CA SER A 29 -16.29 -17.27 -13.87
C SER A 29 -15.66 -16.14 -13.05
N ILE A 30 -16.36 -15.68 -12.01
CA ILE A 30 -15.85 -14.66 -11.09
C ILE A 30 -14.66 -15.19 -10.28
N HIS A 31 -14.77 -16.40 -9.72
CA HIS A 31 -13.70 -17.01 -8.94
C HIS A 31 -12.41 -17.18 -9.77
N ALA A 32 -12.54 -17.57 -11.04
CA ALA A 32 -11.42 -17.59 -11.97
C ALA A 32 -10.85 -16.17 -12.19
N SER A 33 -11.71 -15.20 -12.52
CA SER A 33 -11.33 -13.80 -12.75
C SER A 33 -10.62 -13.17 -11.54
N LEU A 34 -11.01 -13.53 -10.31
CA LEU A 34 -10.40 -13.06 -9.06
C LEU A 34 -8.97 -13.55 -8.81
N SER A 35 -8.55 -14.61 -9.51
CA SER A 35 -7.18 -15.13 -9.44
C SER A 35 -6.24 -14.30 -10.32
N ASP A 36 -6.75 -13.83 -11.46
CA ASP A 36 -5.99 -13.05 -12.45
C ASP A 36 -6.19 -11.54 -12.27
N PHE A 37 -7.09 -11.12 -11.37
CA PHE A 37 -7.38 -9.71 -11.15
C PHE A 37 -6.18 -8.99 -10.56
N ARG A 38 -5.56 -8.15 -11.39
CA ARG A 38 -4.56 -7.17 -10.96
C ARG A 38 -5.20 -5.78 -11.03
N PRO A 39 -5.36 -5.08 -9.91
CA PRO A 39 -5.86 -3.71 -9.97
C PRO A 39 -4.92 -2.84 -10.80
N THR A 40 -5.47 -1.83 -11.46
CA THR A 40 -4.71 -0.74 -12.09
C THR A 40 -4.15 0.17 -11.00
N THR A 41 -3.28 -0.35 -10.15
CA THR A 41 -2.47 0.46 -9.25
C THR A 41 -1.28 0.97 -10.06
N VAL A 42 -1.15 2.28 -10.20
CA VAL A 42 0.08 2.88 -10.71
C VAL A 42 1.17 2.57 -9.68
N ARG A 43 1.95 1.51 -9.93
CA ARG A 43 3.07 1.14 -9.08
C ARG A 43 4.10 2.25 -9.16
N PRO A 44 4.58 2.77 -8.02
CA PRO A 44 5.64 3.77 -8.04
C PRO A 44 6.91 3.15 -8.66
N PRO A 45 7.71 3.90 -9.43
CA PRO A 45 8.93 3.42 -10.08
C PRO A 45 10.05 3.23 -9.04
N ILE A 46 9.90 2.23 -8.19
CA ILE A 46 10.79 1.89 -7.08
C ILE A 46 11.38 0.51 -7.33
N LEU A 47 12.71 0.43 -7.36
CA LEU A 47 13.45 -0.81 -7.25
C LEU A 47 13.60 -1.14 -5.77
N ASP A 48 12.97 -2.20 -5.28
CA ASP A 48 13.21 -2.71 -3.94
C ASP A 48 13.93 -4.05 -4.01
N ALA A 49 15.21 -4.04 -3.65
CA ALA A 49 16.05 -5.22 -3.55
C ALA A 49 16.19 -5.72 -2.11
N SER A 50 15.50 -5.08 -1.15
CA SER A 50 15.53 -5.52 0.23
C SER A 50 14.70 -6.79 0.41
N THR A 51 15.24 -7.75 1.13
CA THR A 51 14.53 -9.02 1.40
C THR A 51 13.36 -8.74 2.36
N GLU A 52 12.15 -9.21 2.02
CA GLU A 52 11.05 -9.24 2.99
C GLU A 52 11.49 -10.09 4.18
N SER A 53 11.67 -9.45 5.34
CA SER A 53 12.12 -10.11 6.54
C SER A 53 11.17 -11.26 6.88
N LEU A 54 11.65 -12.50 6.74
CA LEU A 54 10.91 -13.70 7.09
C LEU A 54 10.51 -13.63 8.57
N GLY A 55 9.23 -13.34 8.82
CA GLY A 55 8.62 -13.44 10.14
C GLY A 55 8.65 -12.15 10.95
N THR A 56 7.55 -11.39 10.89
CA THR A 56 6.95 -10.55 11.96
C THR A 56 5.99 -9.50 11.39
N SER A 57 5.76 -9.44 10.06
CA SER A 57 4.70 -8.61 9.51
C SER A 57 3.35 -9.10 10.02
N ASP A 58 2.78 -8.36 10.96
CA ASP A 58 1.37 -8.43 11.28
C ASP A 58 0.64 -8.12 9.98
N GLU A 59 0.03 -9.13 9.32
CA GLU A 59 -0.68 -8.96 8.04
C GLU A 59 -1.79 -7.87 8.12
N ASN A 60 -2.11 -7.42 9.34
CA ASN A 60 -3.07 -6.36 9.63
C ASN A 60 -2.46 -4.97 9.78
N ASP A 61 -1.13 -4.78 9.73
CA ASP A 61 -0.54 -3.44 9.74
C ASP A 61 -0.78 -2.77 8.37
N PRO A 62 -1.63 -1.72 8.28
CA PRO A 62 -1.88 -1.00 7.04
C PRO A 62 -0.60 -0.40 6.41
N ASP A 63 0.49 -0.34 7.16
CA ASP A 63 1.74 0.30 6.77
C ASP A 63 2.74 -0.57 6.01
N ASP A 64 2.61 -1.91 6.03
CA ASP A 64 3.46 -2.82 5.23
C ASP A 64 2.91 -3.10 3.81
N GLN A 65 1.68 -2.64 3.55
CA GLN A 65 0.91 -2.91 2.32
C GLN A 65 1.38 -2.15 1.07
N TRP A 66 2.35 -1.23 1.17
CA TRP A 66 2.76 -0.39 0.03
C TRP A 66 3.74 -1.09 -0.93
N LEU A 67 4.49 -2.10 -0.47
CA LEU A 67 5.33 -2.96 -1.32
C LEU A 67 4.54 -4.19 -1.79
N GLN A 68 3.70 -4.74 -0.93
CA GLN A 68 2.78 -5.84 -1.22
C GLN A 68 1.49 -5.35 -1.89
N GLN A 69 1.62 -4.41 -2.83
CA GLN A 69 0.52 -3.78 -3.57
C GLN A 69 -0.26 -4.78 -4.47
N ASP A 70 0.10 -6.07 -4.40
CA ASP A 70 -0.54 -7.20 -5.06
C ASP A 70 -1.72 -7.81 -4.30
N SER A 71 -2.00 -7.40 -3.06
CA SER A 71 -3.22 -7.84 -2.37
C SER A 71 -4.07 -6.67 -1.88
N ILE A 72 -5.19 -6.43 -2.56
CA ILE A 72 -6.22 -5.50 -2.07
C ILE A 72 -6.82 -6.11 -0.79
N PRO A 73 -6.79 -5.41 0.36
CA PRO A 73 -7.39 -5.88 1.59
C PRO A 73 -8.85 -6.31 1.38
N GLY A 74 -9.20 -7.51 1.85
CA GLY A 74 -10.53 -8.11 1.73
C GLY A 74 -10.86 -8.74 0.36
N LEU A 75 -9.98 -8.65 -0.64
CA LEU A 75 -10.17 -9.36 -1.91
C LEU A 75 -10.06 -10.89 -1.72
N LYS A 76 -9.14 -11.34 -0.86
CA LYS A 76 -9.05 -12.75 -0.42
C LYS A 76 -10.34 -13.20 0.27
N GLN A 77 -10.88 -12.38 1.17
CA GLN A 77 -12.15 -12.65 1.84
C GLN A 77 -13.32 -12.78 0.85
N LEU A 78 -13.38 -11.91 -0.16
CA LEU A 78 -14.38 -12.00 -1.22
C LEU A 78 -14.23 -13.31 -2.01
N ARG A 79 -12.99 -13.66 -2.39
CA ARG A 79 -12.68 -14.92 -3.10
C ARG A 79 -13.11 -16.14 -2.28
N ASP A 80 -12.78 -16.17 -1.00
CA ASP A 80 -13.12 -17.28 -0.11
C ASP A 80 -14.64 -17.39 0.06
N SER A 81 -15.35 -16.26 0.19
CA SER A 81 -16.83 -16.24 0.28
C SER A 81 -17.48 -16.79 -1.00
N ILE A 82 -16.96 -16.40 -2.17
CA ILE A 82 -17.43 -16.92 -3.46
C ILE A 82 -17.16 -18.41 -3.59
N LYS A 83 -15.99 -18.87 -3.17
CA LYS A 83 -15.63 -20.30 -3.19
C LYS A 83 -16.61 -21.12 -2.33
N VAL A 84 -16.93 -20.64 -1.13
CA VAL A 84 -17.91 -21.30 -0.25
C VAL A 84 -19.28 -21.42 -0.94
N ASP A 85 -19.81 -20.34 -1.52
CA ASP A 85 -21.09 -20.40 -2.26
C ASP A 85 -21.02 -21.31 -3.51
N VAL A 86 -19.89 -21.34 -4.23
CA VAL A 86 -19.66 -22.27 -5.35
C VAL A 86 -19.75 -23.72 -4.88
N ASP A 87 -19.06 -24.06 -3.80
CA ASP A 87 -19.02 -25.43 -3.27
C ASP A 87 -20.39 -25.88 -2.76
N VAL A 88 -21.11 -24.98 -2.08
CA VAL A 88 -22.48 -25.22 -1.57
C VAL A 88 -23.47 -25.43 -2.72
N LEU A 89 -23.48 -24.56 -3.72
CA LEU A 89 -24.37 -24.69 -4.89
C LEU A 89 -24.04 -25.92 -5.72
N LYS A 90 -22.75 -26.23 -5.92
CA LYS A 90 -22.32 -27.44 -6.61
C LYS A 90 -22.84 -28.70 -5.90
N LYS A 91 -22.63 -28.79 -4.59
CA LYS A 91 -23.09 -29.94 -3.80
C LYS A 91 -24.62 -30.10 -3.84
N PHE A 92 -25.37 -29.00 -3.80
CA PHE A 92 -26.82 -29.04 -3.91
C PHE A 92 -27.27 -29.52 -5.29
N LEU A 93 -26.69 -29.00 -6.37
CA LEU A 93 -27.10 -29.37 -7.73
C LEU A 93 -26.67 -30.79 -8.14
N GLU A 94 -25.62 -31.34 -7.53
CA GLU A 94 -25.19 -32.74 -7.73
C GLU A 94 -26.07 -33.75 -6.98
N ASP A 95 -26.85 -33.32 -5.97
CA ASP A 95 -27.80 -34.20 -5.28
C ASP A 95 -29.02 -34.47 -6.17
N ALA A 96 -29.26 -35.75 -6.50
CA ALA A 96 -30.42 -36.17 -7.28
C ALA A 96 -31.76 -35.79 -6.62
N LYS A 97 -31.79 -35.58 -5.30
CA LYS A 97 -32.98 -35.14 -4.55
C LYS A 97 -33.27 -33.65 -4.70
N SER A 98 -32.31 -32.85 -5.18
CA SER A 98 -32.45 -31.40 -5.34
C SER A 98 -33.60 -31.01 -6.28
N ALA A 99 -33.92 -31.86 -7.27
CA ALA A 99 -35.01 -31.64 -8.20
C ALA A 99 -36.40 -31.55 -7.52
N GLN A 100 -36.54 -32.15 -6.34
CA GLN A 100 -37.77 -32.16 -5.56
C GLN A 100 -37.76 -31.13 -4.42
N GLN A 101 -36.64 -30.45 -4.21
CA GLN A 101 -36.45 -29.46 -3.15
C GLN A 101 -36.62 -28.04 -3.68
N PRO A 102 -37.06 -27.09 -2.84
CA PRO A 102 -37.07 -25.67 -3.23
C PRO A 102 -35.66 -25.19 -3.56
N PRO A 103 -35.52 -24.11 -4.35
CA PRO A 103 -34.23 -23.52 -4.66
C PRO A 103 -33.46 -23.16 -3.38
N LEU A 104 -32.17 -23.49 -3.36
CA LEU A 104 -31.31 -23.20 -2.21
C LEU A 104 -31.16 -21.68 -1.99
N SER A 105 -31.22 -21.27 -0.72
CA SER A 105 -30.86 -19.90 -0.32
C SER A 105 -29.35 -19.70 -0.44
N THR A 106 -28.92 -18.70 -1.22
CA THR A 106 -27.51 -18.40 -1.51
C THR A 106 -27.23 -16.90 -1.40
N ASN A 107 -26.01 -16.55 -1.01
CA ASN A 107 -25.53 -15.16 -1.01
C ASN A 107 -25.02 -14.72 -2.39
N ALA A 108 -25.05 -15.60 -3.39
CA ALA A 108 -24.50 -15.35 -4.72
C ALA A 108 -24.94 -14.03 -5.37
N PRO A 109 -26.22 -13.60 -5.32
CA PRO A 109 -26.61 -12.31 -5.91
C PRO A 109 -25.81 -11.15 -5.31
N TYR A 110 -25.62 -11.13 -3.99
CA TYR A 110 -24.83 -10.10 -3.32
C TYR A 110 -23.35 -10.17 -3.72
N LEU A 111 -22.75 -11.36 -3.73
CA LEU A 111 -21.33 -11.53 -4.08
C LEU A 111 -21.03 -11.13 -5.53
N ILE A 112 -21.94 -11.46 -6.46
CA ILE A 112 -21.87 -11.06 -7.87
C ILE A 112 -21.92 -9.53 -7.97
N SER A 113 -22.88 -8.88 -7.29
CA SER A 113 -23.00 -7.42 -7.31
C SER A 113 -21.77 -6.71 -6.72
N VAL A 114 -21.19 -7.24 -5.62
CA VAL A 114 -19.94 -6.69 -5.04
C VAL A 114 -18.80 -6.79 -6.06
N TRP A 115 -18.65 -7.93 -6.73
CA TRP A 115 -17.63 -8.10 -7.76
C TRP A 115 -17.82 -7.15 -8.94
N ASN A 116 -19.05 -6.95 -9.39
CA ASN A 116 -19.36 -5.99 -10.45
C ASN A 116 -18.98 -4.55 -10.04
N GLU A 117 -19.22 -4.16 -8.78
CA GLU A 117 -18.75 -2.87 -8.27
C GLU A 117 -17.22 -2.79 -8.19
N VAL A 118 -16.52 -3.89 -7.85
CA VAL A 118 -15.06 -3.93 -7.89
C VAL A 118 -14.54 -3.67 -9.31
N LEU A 119 -15.15 -4.27 -10.34
CA LEU A 119 -14.77 -4.07 -11.74
C LEU A 119 -15.07 -2.65 -12.26
N CYS A 120 -16.17 -2.04 -11.79
CA CYS A 120 -16.58 -0.70 -12.21
C CYS A 120 -16.02 0.43 -11.34
N ALA A 121 -15.36 0.11 -10.23
CA ALA A 121 -14.83 1.08 -9.29
C ALA A 121 -13.77 1.98 -9.95
N PRO A 122 -13.78 3.29 -9.66
CA PRO A 122 -12.68 4.16 -10.07
C PRO A 122 -11.37 3.75 -9.38
N PRO A 123 -10.24 3.66 -10.11
CA PRO A 123 -8.94 3.51 -9.46
C PRO A 123 -8.64 4.75 -8.59
N ILE A 124 -7.87 4.65 -7.51
CA ILE A 124 -7.24 3.44 -6.97
C ILE A 124 -8.21 2.71 -6.02
N LEU A 125 -8.35 1.40 -6.20
CA LEU A 125 -9.11 0.54 -5.30
C LEU A 125 -8.33 0.30 -4.00
N VAL A 126 -8.90 0.69 -2.86
CA VAL A 126 -8.21 0.68 -1.54
C VAL A 126 -8.50 -0.59 -0.77
N SER A 127 -9.77 -1.02 -0.70
CA SER A 127 -10.16 -2.22 0.03
C SER A 127 -11.55 -2.69 -0.38
N VAL A 128 -11.82 -3.96 -0.11
CA VAL A 128 -13.08 -4.65 -0.38
C VAL A 128 -13.61 -5.23 0.94
N LEU A 129 -14.92 -5.21 1.18
CA LEU A 129 -15.58 -5.75 2.39
C LEU A 129 -15.07 -5.19 3.73
N ARG A 130 -14.72 -3.90 3.79
CA ARG A 130 -14.15 -3.27 4.99
C ARG A 130 -15.23 -2.85 6.00
N LEU A 131 -14.89 -2.92 7.29
CA LEU A 131 -15.69 -2.41 8.39
C LEU A 131 -15.14 -1.06 8.89
N PHE A 132 -16.04 -0.10 9.14
CA PHE A 132 -15.70 1.22 9.66
C PHE A 132 -16.47 1.50 10.93
N SER A 133 -15.77 1.96 11.97
CA SER A 133 -16.39 2.33 13.23
C SER A 133 -16.76 3.82 13.22
N PRO A 134 -17.97 4.21 13.66
CA PRO A 134 -18.29 5.60 13.90
C PRO A 134 -17.52 6.07 15.15
N LYS A 135 -16.44 6.84 14.98
CA LYS A 135 -15.71 7.47 16.09
C LYS A 135 -16.58 8.56 16.74
N GLY A 136 -17.08 8.30 17.94
CA GLY A 136 -17.58 9.29 18.89
C GLY A 136 -16.79 9.19 20.21
N PRO A 137 -16.82 10.21 21.07
CA PRO A 137 -16.15 10.16 22.38
C PRO A 137 -16.65 8.93 23.15
N VAL A 138 -15.72 8.03 23.49
CA VAL A 138 -16.02 6.79 24.21
C VAL A 138 -16.32 7.12 25.67
N ASN A 139 -17.55 7.54 25.95
CA ASN A 139 -18.06 7.50 27.30
C ASN A 139 -18.30 6.03 27.65
N ARG A 140 -17.59 5.51 28.66
CA ARG A 140 -17.62 4.10 29.13
C ARG A 140 -19.01 3.53 29.50
N LYS A 141 -20.09 4.30 29.35
CA LYS A 141 -21.48 3.91 29.63
C LYS A 141 -22.39 3.78 28.39
N GLN A 142 -21.93 4.10 27.16
CA GLN A 142 -22.72 3.89 25.94
C GLN A 142 -22.33 2.58 25.25
N LYS A 143 -23.33 1.74 24.93
CA LYS A 143 -23.17 0.54 24.07
C LYS A 143 -22.35 0.92 22.84
N GLN A 144 -21.23 0.22 22.61
CA GLN A 144 -20.42 0.38 21.40
C GLN A 144 -21.33 0.29 20.17
N LYS A 145 -21.36 1.34 19.34
CA LYS A 145 -22.10 1.31 18.07
C LYS A 145 -21.49 0.24 17.17
N VAL A 146 -22.36 -0.56 16.54
CA VAL A 146 -21.98 -1.64 15.63
C VAL A 146 -21.20 -1.05 14.45
N PRO A 147 -20.05 -1.65 14.06
CA PRO A 147 -19.28 -1.16 12.91
C PRO A 147 -20.10 -1.29 11.61
N VAL A 148 -19.93 -0.32 10.72
CA VAL A 148 -20.63 -0.22 9.44
C VAL A 148 -19.81 -0.87 8.35
N LYS A 149 -20.43 -1.78 7.59
CA LYS A 149 -19.78 -2.44 6.45
C LYS A 149 -19.83 -1.56 5.20
N VAL A 150 -18.71 -1.48 4.49
CA VAL A 150 -18.56 -0.88 3.16
C VAL A 150 -17.97 -1.95 2.24
N ASP A 151 -18.63 -2.22 1.12
CA ASP A 151 -18.26 -3.35 0.26
C ASP A 151 -17.11 -3.02 -0.67
N VAL A 152 -17.03 -1.78 -1.17
CA VAL A 152 -15.94 -1.32 -2.04
C VAL A 152 -15.51 0.07 -1.60
N VAL A 153 -14.21 0.25 -1.37
CA VAL A 153 -13.58 1.53 -1.06
C VAL A 153 -12.65 1.87 -2.21
N ALA A 154 -13.00 2.90 -2.98
CA ALA A 154 -12.37 3.25 -4.25
C ALA A 154 -12.00 4.73 -4.30
N ASP A 155 -11.42 5.19 -5.42
CA ASP A 155 -10.98 6.59 -5.59
C ASP A 155 -10.04 7.01 -4.44
N ASN A 156 -9.07 6.14 -4.15
CA ASN A 156 -8.11 6.32 -3.05
C ASN A 156 -8.79 6.54 -1.68
N GLY A 157 -10.01 6.02 -1.48
CA GLY A 157 -10.78 6.14 -0.25
C GLY A 157 -11.94 7.10 -0.35
N ARG A 158 -11.91 8.07 -1.29
CA ARG A 158 -12.92 9.14 -1.40
C ARG A 158 -14.30 8.63 -1.75
N ARG A 159 -14.41 7.41 -2.28
CA ARG A 159 -15.68 6.79 -2.66
C ARG A 159 -15.92 5.51 -1.90
N TRP A 160 -17.04 5.45 -1.19
CA TRP A 160 -17.51 4.27 -0.48
C TRP A 160 -18.75 3.74 -1.17
N ILE A 161 -18.77 2.44 -1.48
CA ILE A 161 -19.90 1.79 -2.12
C ILE A 161 -20.41 0.69 -1.18
N ARG A 162 -21.70 0.78 -0.83
CA ARG A 162 -22.43 -0.27 -0.11
C ARG A 162 -23.43 -0.92 -1.05
N VAL A 163 -23.37 -2.24 -1.15
CA VAL A 163 -24.30 -3.07 -1.91
C VAL A 163 -25.35 -3.65 -0.96
N ASN A 164 -26.63 -3.49 -1.32
CA ASN A 164 -27.76 -4.06 -0.60
C ASN A 164 -28.75 -4.68 -1.60
N THR A 165 -29.16 -5.93 -1.34
CA THR A 165 -30.02 -6.73 -2.20
C THR A 165 -31.51 -6.70 -1.77
N ILE A 166 -31.91 -5.68 -1.01
CA ILE A 166 -33.29 -5.53 -0.54
C ILE A 166 -34.30 -5.48 -1.70
N LYS A 167 -35.45 -6.13 -1.53
CA LYS A 167 -36.55 -6.16 -2.49
C LYS A 167 -37.71 -5.27 -2.04
N ASN A 168 -38.56 -4.86 -2.98
CA ASN A 168 -39.81 -4.15 -2.70
C ASN A 168 -40.63 -4.85 -1.61
N ASN A 169 -40.89 -6.15 -1.75
CA ASN A 169 -41.67 -6.92 -0.77
C ASN A 169 -41.10 -6.88 0.66
N ARG A 170 -39.78 -6.78 0.81
CA ARG A 170 -39.16 -6.70 2.14
C ARG A 170 -39.44 -5.34 2.79
N LEU A 171 -39.32 -4.25 2.04
CA LEU A 171 -39.71 -2.91 2.51
C LEU A 171 -41.21 -2.83 2.79
N MET A 172 -42.04 -3.44 1.94
CA MET A 172 -43.48 -3.51 2.17
C MET A 172 -43.84 -4.18 3.51
N SER A 173 -43.12 -5.24 3.89
CA SER A 173 -43.31 -5.84 5.21
C SER A 173 -42.93 -4.88 6.33
N GLU A 174 -41.84 -4.11 6.20
CA GLU A 174 -41.45 -3.10 7.18
C GLU A 174 -42.49 -1.97 7.25
N PHE A 175 -43.09 -1.59 6.12
CA PHE A 175 -44.13 -0.57 6.08
C PHE A 175 -45.39 -1.03 6.81
N ARG A 176 -45.83 -2.27 6.56
CA ARG A 176 -46.96 -2.87 7.28
C ARG A 176 -46.70 -2.99 8.78
N GLU A 177 -45.47 -3.32 9.14
CA GLU A 177 -45.04 -3.35 10.54
C GLU A 177 -45.15 -1.95 11.16
N MET A 178 -44.65 -0.90 10.50
CA MET A 178 -44.82 0.48 10.96
C MET A 178 -46.30 0.90 11.06
N ASP A 179 -47.11 0.56 10.06
CA ASP A 179 -48.53 0.91 10.02
C ASP A 179 -49.32 0.22 11.13
N SER A 180 -48.93 -1.00 11.52
CA SER A 180 -49.60 -1.75 12.60
C SER A 180 -49.48 -1.08 13.97
N TYR A 181 -48.44 -0.29 14.20
CA TYR A 181 -48.26 0.45 15.45
C TYR A 181 -49.04 1.79 15.48
N LEU A 182 -49.56 2.25 14.34
CA LEU A 182 -50.30 3.51 14.23
C LEU A 182 -51.81 3.36 14.51
N THR A 183 -52.34 2.14 14.54
CA THR A 183 -53.78 1.87 14.65
C THR A 183 -54.26 1.45 16.04
N ASP A 184 -53.38 1.35 17.04
CA ASP A 184 -53.69 0.73 18.35
C ASP A 184 -53.73 1.72 19.54
N SER A 185 -53.81 3.04 19.30
CA SER A 185 -53.91 4.03 20.39
C SER A 185 -55.32 4.61 20.53
N ASP A 186 -56.15 3.98 21.35
CA ASP A 186 -57.27 4.67 21.99
C ASP A 186 -57.27 4.57 23.53
N ASP A 187 -56.43 3.76 24.19
CA ASP A 187 -56.35 3.76 25.67
C ASP A 187 -55.00 3.21 26.16
N ASP A 188 -54.07 4.07 26.61
CA ASP A 188 -53.19 3.90 27.81
C ASP A 188 -51.92 4.79 27.79
N ASP A 189 -51.63 5.39 28.95
CA ASP A 189 -50.46 6.24 29.30
C ASP A 189 -49.13 5.42 29.39
N GLY A 190 -48.80 4.64 28.35
CA GLY A 190 -47.56 3.86 28.23
C GLY A 190 -46.53 4.47 27.25
N PRO A 191 -45.22 4.19 27.38
CA PRO A 191 -44.23 4.63 26.40
C PRO A 191 -44.49 3.95 25.05
N SER A 192 -44.91 4.73 24.05
CA SER A 192 -45.22 4.26 22.71
C SER A 192 -44.01 3.60 22.04
N LEU A 193 -44.18 2.38 21.57
CA LEU A 193 -43.20 1.64 20.75
C LEU A 193 -43.30 1.99 19.26
N ALA A 194 -44.25 2.85 18.87
CA ALA A 194 -44.47 3.25 17.48
C ALA A 194 -43.34 4.19 17.00
N PRO A 195 -42.73 3.95 15.82
CA PRO A 195 -41.82 4.91 15.22
C PRO A 195 -42.54 6.23 14.94
N ALA A 196 -42.05 7.32 15.53
CA ALA A 196 -42.63 8.66 15.36
C ALA A 196 -42.47 9.23 13.93
N GLU A 197 -41.56 8.67 13.12
CA GLU A 197 -41.26 9.12 11.77
C GLU A 197 -41.12 7.92 10.81
N PHE A 198 -41.41 8.15 9.51
CA PHE A 198 -41.17 7.17 8.44
C PHE A 198 -39.67 6.83 8.35
N ASP A 199 -39.27 5.73 8.98
CA ASP A 199 -37.89 5.33 9.16
C ASP A 199 -37.65 3.81 9.01
N ASN A 200 -37.44 3.37 7.77
CA ASN A 200 -37.16 1.98 7.45
C ASN A 200 -35.67 1.60 7.57
N SER A 201 -35.39 0.30 7.41
CA SER A 201 -34.05 -0.26 7.56
C SER A 201 -33.01 0.33 6.60
N VAL A 202 -33.42 0.75 5.40
CA VAL A 202 -32.51 1.33 4.39
C VAL A 202 -32.15 2.77 4.75
N LEU A 203 -33.11 3.56 5.26
CA LEU A 203 -32.84 4.92 5.75
C LEU A 203 -31.88 4.91 6.94
N ARG A 204 -32.08 3.98 7.88
CA ARG A 204 -31.15 3.78 9.00
C ARG A 204 -29.75 3.42 8.52
N MET A 205 -29.63 2.50 7.56
CA MET A 205 -28.35 2.14 6.95
C MET A 205 -27.67 3.34 6.27
N GLY A 206 -28.43 4.18 5.58
CA GLY A 206 -27.94 5.42 4.98
C GLY A 206 -27.34 6.36 6.03
N ARG A 207 -28.05 6.59 7.15
CA ARG A 207 -27.56 7.44 8.25
C ARG A 207 -26.30 6.86 8.89
N ASP A 208 -26.27 5.54 9.11
CA ASP A 208 -25.11 4.86 9.69
C ASP A 208 -23.87 4.98 8.78
N LEU A 209 -24.05 4.83 7.46
CA LEU A 209 -22.97 5.02 6.48
C LEU A 209 -22.44 6.46 6.48
N LEU A 210 -23.31 7.46 6.49
CA LEU A 210 -22.90 8.87 6.54
C LEU A 210 -22.18 9.19 7.85
N ALA A 211 -22.69 8.70 8.99
CA ALA A 211 -22.04 8.88 10.28
C ALA A 211 -20.65 8.22 10.32
N ALA A 212 -20.53 7.01 9.76
CA ALA A 212 -19.24 6.33 9.64
C ALA A 212 -18.28 7.07 8.70
N ALA A 213 -18.76 7.60 7.58
CA ALA A 213 -17.98 8.40 6.65
C ALA A 213 -17.47 9.70 7.30
N GLN A 214 -18.34 10.42 8.01
CA GLN A 214 -17.97 11.64 8.74
C GLN A 214 -16.95 11.38 9.85
N ALA A 215 -17.04 10.23 10.52
CA ALA A 215 -16.11 9.86 11.59
C ALA A 215 -14.78 9.28 11.09
N ASN A 216 -14.68 8.96 9.80
CA ASN A 216 -13.47 8.49 9.14
C ASN A 216 -13.18 9.38 7.92
N PRO A 217 -12.95 10.69 8.13
CA PRO A 217 -12.68 11.60 7.03
C PRO A 217 -11.31 11.29 6.42
N ILE A 218 -11.14 11.70 5.17
CA ILE A 218 -9.91 11.58 4.42
C ILE A 218 -9.25 12.94 4.42
N ASP A 219 -7.98 12.98 4.79
CA ASP A 219 -7.22 14.22 4.80
C ASP A 219 -6.98 14.70 3.36
N THR A 220 -7.53 15.88 3.03
CA THR A 220 -7.34 16.56 1.74
C THR A 220 -6.80 18.00 1.93
N LEU A 221 -6.36 18.71 0.87
CA LEU A 221 -5.87 20.10 1.03
C LEU A 221 -6.94 21.02 1.61
N GLY A 222 -8.21 20.77 1.30
CA GLY A 222 -9.34 21.56 1.74
C GLY A 222 -9.80 21.24 3.16
N GLY A 223 -9.07 20.37 3.87
CA GLY A 223 -9.43 19.84 5.17
C GLY A 223 -9.85 18.37 5.12
N ALA A 224 -10.17 17.84 6.30
CA ALA A 224 -10.67 16.49 6.45
C ALA A 224 -12.06 16.40 5.79
N GLN A 225 -12.17 15.65 4.69
CA GLN A 225 -13.42 15.50 3.93
C GLN A 225 -13.98 14.10 4.11
N ALA A 226 -15.28 14.01 4.41
CA ALA A 226 -15.97 12.72 4.45
C ALA A 226 -16.04 12.10 3.05
N PRO A 227 -15.83 10.79 2.90
CA PRO A 227 -15.97 10.10 1.62
C PRO A 227 -17.40 10.19 1.10
N ARG A 228 -17.54 10.28 -0.23
CA ARG A 228 -18.83 10.21 -0.91
C ARG A 228 -19.36 8.78 -0.82
N VAL A 229 -20.58 8.66 -0.29
CA VAL A 229 -21.25 7.37 -0.11
C VAL A 229 -22.18 7.09 -1.29
N THR A 230 -22.04 5.91 -1.86
CA THR A 230 -22.95 5.32 -2.85
C THR A 230 -23.64 4.11 -2.25
N LEU A 231 -24.96 4.06 -2.34
CA LEU A 231 -25.77 2.91 -1.95
C LEU A 231 -26.37 2.26 -3.19
N ARG A 232 -25.89 1.07 -3.52
CA ARG A 232 -26.36 0.23 -4.63
C ARG A 232 -27.48 -0.68 -4.14
N LEU A 233 -28.71 -0.43 -4.57
CA LEU A 233 -29.92 -1.20 -4.22
C LEU A 233 -30.30 -2.11 -5.40
N THR A 234 -29.76 -3.32 -5.44
CA THR A 234 -29.74 -4.13 -6.67
C THR A 234 -31.08 -4.76 -7.04
N ARG A 235 -31.99 -4.90 -6.06
CA ARG A 235 -33.30 -5.55 -6.22
C ARG A 235 -34.47 -4.66 -5.84
N LEU A 236 -34.20 -3.37 -5.61
CA LEU A 236 -35.24 -2.39 -5.32
C LEU A 236 -35.66 -1.72 -6.63
N ASP A 237 -36.95 -1.72 -6.91
CA ASP A 237 -37.51 -1.10 -8.10
C ASP A 237 -38.67 -0.17 -7.73
N PRO A 238 -38.43 1.15 -7.62
CA PRO A 238 -39.49 2.12 -7.34
C PRO A 238 -40.52 2.26 -8.47
N SER A 239 -40.24 1.72 -9.67
CA SER A 239 -41.10 1.86 -10.85
C SER A 239 -42.10 0.71 -11.05
N ASP A 240 -42.00 -0.36 -10.27
CA ASP A 240 -42.82 -1.59 -10.34
C ASP A 240 -44.29 -1.39 -9.90
N GLY A 241 -44.81 -0.16 -9.89
CA GLY A 241 -46.19 0.16 -9.49
C GLY A 241 -46.53 -0.18 -8.04
N GLY A 242 -45.52 -0.35 -7.18
CA GLY A 242 -45.66 -0.67 -5.77
C GLY A 242 -46.10 0.52 -4.89
N ASP A 243 -45.96 0.36 -3.58
CA ASP A 243 -46.29 1.41 -2.60
C ASP A 243 -45.39 2.65 -2.80
N PRO A 244 -45.96 3.87 -2.84
CA PRO A 244 -45.22 5.11 -3.10
C PRO A 244 -44.11 5.38 -2.07
N ARG A 245 -44.20 4.79 -0.87
CA ARG A 245 -43.16 4.89 0.17
C ARG A 245 -41.83 4.26 -0.25
N ILE A 246 -41.82 3.38 -1.25
CA ILE A 246 -40.57 2.86 -1.83
C ILE A 246 -39.81 3.99 -2.54
N SER A 247 -40.47 4.74 -3.42
CA SER A 247 -39.89 5.91 -4.09
C SER A 247 -39.49 6.97 -3.06
N GLN A 248 -40.34 7.23 -2.06
CA GLN A 248 -40.04 8.15 -0.97
C GLN A 248 -38.77 7.75 -0.19
N THR A 249 -38.50 6.45 -0.01
CA THR A 249 -37.28 5.97 0.64
C THR A 249 -36.04 6.32 -0.18
N VAL A 250 -36.11 6.14 -1.49
CA VAL A 250 -35.01 6.48 -2.42
C VAL A 250 -34.77 7.98 -2.43
N ASP A 251 -35.82 8.79 -2.47
CA ASP A 251 -35.71 10.24 -2.48
C ASP A 251 -35.13 10.77 -1.17
N LYS A 252 -35.59 10.28 -0.02
CA LYS A 252 -35.00 10.62 1.28
C LYS A 252 -33.51 10.30 1.37
N LEU A 253 -33.05 9.18 0.82
CA LEU A 253 -31.61 8.86 0.78
C LEU A 253 -30.82 9.86 -0.07
N ARG A 254 -31.38 10.27 -1.22
CA ARG A 254 -30.76 11.29 -2.09
C ARG A 254 -30.73 12.65 -1.42
N ASP A 255 -31.80 13.02 -0.72
CA ASP A 255 -31.89 14.27 0.06
C ASP A 255 -30.85 14.32 1.20
N MET A 256 -30.47 13.16 1.74
CA MET A 256 -29.37 13.04 2.71
C MET A 256 -27.98 13.21 2.08
N GLY A 257 -27.87 13.31 0.76
CA GLY A 257 -26.61 13.39 0.01
C GLY A 257 -25.98 12.04 -0.34
N ILE A 258 -26.74 10.93 -0.25
CA ILE A 258 -26.27 9.61 -0.68
C ILE A 258 -26.52 9.44 -2.18
N ASP A 259 -25.51 8.97 -2.89
CA ASP A 259 -25.67 8.57 -4.29
C ASP A 259 -26.38 7.22 -4.36
N VAL A 260 -27.66 7.22 -4.75
CA VAL A 260 -28.46 6.00 -4.82
C VAL A 260 -28.48 5.44 -6.23
N ALA A 261 -27.98 4.23 -6.38
CA ALA A 261 -27.96 3.53 -7.65
C ALA A 261 -28.84 2.27 -7.58
N LEU A 262 -29.83 2.20 -8.48
CA LEU A 262 -30.81 1.12 -8.53
C LEU A 262 -30.39 0.04 -9.52
N GLY A 263 -30.77 -1.21 -9.25
CA GLY A 263 -30.45 -2.35 -10.11
C GLY A 263 -28.99 -2.80 -10.02
N ASP A 264 -28.69 -3.90 -10.70
CA ASP A 264 -27.32 -4.38 -10.91
C ASP A 264 -26.64 -3.63 -12.06
N ARG A 265 -25.30 -3.72 -12.13
CA ARG A 265 -24.53 -3.19 -13.26
C ARG A 265 -24.98 -3.83 -14.57
N SER A 266 -25.18 -3.01 -15.59
CA SER A 266 -25.58 -3.49 -16.92
C SER A 266 -24.43 -4.22 -17.62
N ALA A 267 -24.77 -5.07 -18.59
CA ALA A 267 -23.76 -5.77 -19.38
C ALA A 267 -22.89 -4.78 -20.18
N GLU A 268 -23.46 -3.66 -20.62
CA GLU A 268 -22.76 -2.58 -21.30
C GLU A 268 -21.76 -1.88 -20.37
N GLU A 269 -22.14 -1.57 -19.13
CA GLU A 269 -21.24 -0.98 -18.14
C GLU A 269 -20.03 -1.89 -17.85
N LEU A 270 -20.26 -3.19 -17.74
CA LEU A 270 -19.22 -4.19 -17.54
C LEU A 270 -18.36 -4.40 -18.79
N ALA A 271 -18.96 -4.33 -19.98
CA ALA A 271 -18.27 -4.48 -21.26
C ALA A 271 -17.34 -3.30 -21.54
N VAL A 272 -17.80 -2.06 -21.35
CA VAL A 272 -16.99 -0.84 -21.56
C VAL A 272 -15.73 -0.85 -20.71
N LYS A 273 -15.78 -1.36 -19.47
CA LYS A 273 -14.60 -1.47 -18.61
C LYS A 273 -13.68 -2.65 -18.96
N ARG A 274 -14.19 -3.67 -19.65
CA ARG A 274 -13.40 -4.79 -20.20
C ARG A 274 -12.76 -4.46 -21.56
N THR A 275 -13.36 -3.55 -22.33
CA THR A 275 -12.92 -3.21 -23.70
C THR A 275 -12.19 -1.87 -23.80
N LEU A 276 -12.32 -0.98 -22.82
CA LEU A 276 -11.27 0.00 -22.60
C LEU A 276 -9.98 -0.83 -22.44
N PRO A 277 -8.97 -0.67 -23.31
CA PRO A 277 -7.64 -1.07 -22.93
C PRO A 277 -7.45 -0.46 -21.53
N PRO A 278 -6.86 -1.16 -20.55
CA PRO A 278 -6.36 -0.44 -19.38
C PRO A 278 -5.62 0.75 -19.98
N THR A 279 -6.09 1.98 -19.76
CA THR A 279 -5.49 3.17 -20.37
C THR A 279 -4.01 2.95 -20.20
N SER A 280 -3.31 2.75 -21.32
CA SER A 280 -2.08 1.95 -21.36
C SER A 280 -0.97 2.72 -20.67
N ILE A 281 -1.04 2.76 -19.35
CA ILE A 281 0.07 2.78 -18.45
C ILE A 281 0.44 1.30 -18.46
N PRO A 282 1.40 0.85 -19.30
CA PRO A 282 1.98 -0.45 -19.09
C PRO A 282 2.31 -0.50 -17.60
N ALA A 283 1.76 -1.49 -16.88
CA ALA A 283 2.26 -1.80 -15.57
C ALA A 283 3.75 -2.05 -15.79
N VAL A 284 4.60 -1.08 -15.42
CA VAL A 284 6.03 -1.22 -15.59
C VAL A 284 6.38 -2.40 -14.70
N ASP A 285 6.66 -3.53 -15.34
CA ASP A 285 7.14 -4.69 -14.64
C ASP A 285 8.39 -4.25 -13.88
N GLN A 286 8.51 -4.59 -12.60
CA GLN A 286 9.72 -4.27 -11.84
C GLN A 286 10.98 -4.87 -12.51
N GLN A 287 10.78 -5.87 -13.37
CA GLN A 287 11.84 -6.44 -14.21
C GLN A 287 12.32 -5.51 -15.34
N GLN A 288 11.54 -4.50 -15.74
CA GLN A 288 11.93 -3.51 -16.76
C GLN A 288 12.42 -2.18 -16.18
N LEU A 289 12.25 -1.94 -14.88
CA LEU A 289 12.80 -0.75 -14.23
C LEU A 289 14.33 -0.84 -14.16
N ALA A 290 15.01 0.15 -14.71
CA ALA A 290 16.45 0.33 -14.61
C ALA A 290 16.78 1.62 -13.85
N PRO A 291 17.90 1.68 -13.11
CA PRO A 291 18.38 2.95 -12.57
C PRO A 291 18.76 3.89 -13.72
N SER A 292 18.67 5.20 -13.47
CA SER A 292 19.17 6.21 -14.40
C SER A 292 20.69 6.15 -14.53
N VAL A 293 21.21 6.72 -15.62
CA VAL A 293 22.66 6.83 -15.87
C VAL A 293 23.39 7.52 -14.73
N ASN A 294 22.78 8.52 -14.10
CA ASN A 294 23.31 9.16 -12.90
C ASN A 294 22.55 8.66 -11.69
N VAL A 295 23.24 8.07 -10.71
CA VAL A 295 22.63 7.56 -9.47
C VAL A 295 23.09 8.41 -8.29
N ASN A 296 22.13 8.99 -7.57
CA ASN A 296 22.37 9.75 -6.35
C ASN A 296 22.43 8.82 -5.14
N LEU A 297 23.53 8.87 -4.38
CA LEU A 297 23.77 8.05 -3.20
C LEU A 297 23.39 8.81 -1.94
N ASP A 298 22.42 8.25 -1.20
CA ASP A 298 22.09 8.69 0.15
C ASP A 298 23.20 8.32 1.15
N LEU A 299 23.24 9.02 2.29
CA LEU A 299 24.20 8.80 3.36
C LEU A 299 24.25 7.33 3.82
N SER A 300 23.09 6.69 3.91
CA SER A 300 22.97 5.29 4.33
C SER A 300 23.75 4.33 3.40
N VAL A 301 23.81 4.63 2.10
CA VAL A 301 24.52 3.79 1.11
C VAL A 301 26.00 4.09 1.11
N LEU A 302 26.42 5.35 1.32
CA LEU A 302 27.85 5.66 1.51
C LEU A 302 28.44 4.85 2.68
N ILE A 303 27.69 4.73 3.78
CA ILE A 303 28.06 3.90 4.93
C ILE A 303 28.12 2.42 4.56
N ALA A 304 27.11 1.91 3.84
CA ALA A 304 27.06 0.54 3.38
C ALA A 304 28.25 0.18 2.46
N LEU A 305 28.63 1.08 1.55
CA LEU A 305 29.70 0.88 0.58
C LEU A 305 31.08 0.71 1.21
N VAL A 306 31.29 1.21 2.43
CA VAL A 306 32.58 1.08 3.13
C VAL A 306 32.52 0.13 4.31
N SER A 307 31.35 -0.39 4.68
CA SER A 307 31.18 -1.29 5.82
C SER A 307 31.97 -2.59 5.65
N ASP A 308 32.69 -3.01 6.69
CA ASP A 308 33.39 -4.29 6.66
C ASP A 308 32.46 -5.49 6.44
N LEU A 309 31.18 -5.42 6.86
CA LEU A 309 30.23 -6.52 6.64
C LEU A 309 29.99 -6.78 5.15
N THR A 310 30.01 -5.73 4.34
CA THR A 310 29.83 -5.83 2.90
C THR A 310 31.07 -6.40 2.22
N HIS A 311 32.27 -6.13 2.75
CA HIS A 311 33.54 -6.55 2.15
C HIS A 311 34.09 -7.88 2.68
N THR A 312 33.69 -8.31 3.87
CA THR A 312 34.22 -9.52 4.52
C THR A 312 33.65 -10.78 3.89
N SER A 313 34.43 -11.85 3.85
CA SER A 313 33.97 -13.17 3.41
C SER A 313 32.74 -13.62 4.21
N LEU A 314 31.77 -14.18 3.50
CA LEU A 314 30.56 -14.70 4.12
C LEU A 314 30.90 -15.89 5.02
N PRO A 315 30.26 -16.02 6.19
CA PRO A 315 30.41 -17.20 7.02
C PRO A 315 29.81 -18.41 6.29
N ALA A 316 30.37 -19.59 6.53
CA ALA A 316 29.83 -20.83 5.95
C ALA A 316 28.57 -21.33 6.67
N SER A 317 28.33 -20.86 7.90
CA SER A 317 27.17 -21.25 8.72
C SER A 317 26.80 -20.14 9.72
N ILE A 318 25.60 -20.24 10.30
CA ILE A 318 25.13 -19.33 11.36
C ILE A 318 26.04 -19.42 12.59
N GLU A 319 26.54 -20.61 12.92
CA GLU A 319 27.43 -20.86 14.06
C GLU A 319 28.82 -20.22 13.84
N GLU A 320 29.34 -20.28 12.61
CA GLU A 320 30.56 -19.55 12.24
C GLU A 320 30.36 -18.03 12.38
N ALA A 321 29.20 -17.52 11.94
CA ALA A 321 28.86 -16.11 12.12
C ALA A 321 28.84 -15.73 13.61
N GLN A 322 28.17 -16.53 14.45
CA GLN A 322 28.09 -16.30 15.89
C GLN A 322 29.46 -16.21 16.56
N ARG A 323 30.36 -17.15 16.23
CA ARG A 323 31.74 -17.12 16.74
C ARG A 323 32.53 -15.94 16.21
N ARG A 324 32.44 -15.64 14.90
CA ARG A 324 33.22 -14.57 14.26
C ARG A 324 32.86 -13.19 14.80
N TYR A 325 31.60 -12.95 15.15
CA TYR A 325 31.13 -11.65 15.62
C TYR A 325 30.91 -11.57 17.13
N GLY A 326 31.38 -12.57 17.90
CA GLY A 326 31.33 -12.53 19.37
C GLY A 326 29.90 -12.56 19.93
N LEU A 327 28.98 -13.19 19.22
CA LEU A 327 27.55 -13.24 19.53
C LEU A 327 27.28 -14.32 20.60
N SER A 328 27.81 -14.12 21.81
CA SER A 328 27.48 -14.95 22.97
C SER A 328 26.09 -14.59 23.51
N SER A 329 25.32 -15.57 23.97
CA SER A 329 23.94 -15.47 24.48
C SER A 329 23.77 -14.64 25.77
N SER A 330 24.76 -13.85 26.16
CA SER A 330 24.65 -12.92 27.27
C SER A 330 23.65 -11.79 26.96
N ILE A 331 22.75 -11.52 27.90
CA ILE A 331 21.55 -10.67 27.78
C ILE A 331 21.84 -9.22 27.35
N GLN A 332 23.09 -8.75 27.47
CA GLN A 332 23.42 -7.32 27.35
C GLN A 332 23.45 -6.75 25.91
N ASN A 333 23.43 -7.56 24.84
CA ASN A 333 23.50 -7.04 23.46
C ASN A 333 22.67 -7.85 22.44
N VAL A 334 21.48 -8.32 22.82
CA VAL A 334 20.60 -9.11 21.93
C VAL A 334 20.23 -8.34 20.66
N ALA A 335 19.92 -7.04 20.75
CA ALA A 335 19.50 -6.23 19.60
C ALA A 335 20.60 -6.06 18.52
N LEU A 336 21.84 -5.75 18.92
CA LEU A 336 22.99 -5.66 18.01
C LEU A 336 23.27 -7.01 17.33
N THR A 337 23.20 -8.07 18.14
CA THR A 337 23.45 -9.44 17.71
C THR A 337 22.44 -9.88 16.66
N THR A 338 21.16 -9.63 16.90
CA THR A 338 20.08 -9.89 15.94
C THR A 338 20.22 -9.03 14.69
N GLN A 339 20.62 -7.76 14.82
CA GLN A 339 20.82 -6.87 13.68
C GLN A 339 21.95 -7.34 12.76
N ILE A 340 23.15 -7.60 13.30
CA ILE A 340 24.27 -8.11 12.51
C ILE A 340 23.90 -9.45 11.87
N MET A 341 23.27 -10.36 12.62
CA MET A 341 22.84 -11.65 12.10
C MET A 341 21.86 -11.51 10.94
N GLN A 342 20.92 -10.57 11.02
CA GLN A 342 19.98 -10.28 9.93
C GLN A 342 20.70 -9.70 8.72
N GLU A 343 21.57 -8.70 8.89
CA GLU A 343 22.38 -8.12 7.80
C GLU A 343 23.22 -9.20 7.10
N MET A 344 23.76 -10.15 7.85
CA MET A 344 24.54 -11.28 7.31
C MET A 344 23.71 -12.32 6.57
N LEU A 345 22.55 -12.73 7.11
CA LEU A 345 21.65 -13.66 6.45
C LEU A 345 21.19 -13.12 5.09
N GLN A 346 21.00 -11.80 4.99
CA GLN A 346 20.69 -11.14 3.73
C GLN A 346 21.84 -11.21 2.73
N GLU A 347 23.08 -10.97 3.17
CA GLU A 347 24.27 -11.10 2.31
C GLU A 347 24.50 -12.54 1.83
N MET A 348 24.14 -13.55 2.65
CA MET A 348 24.19 -14.97 2.28
C MET A 348 23.06 -15.39 1.32
N GLY A 349 21.97 -14.62 1.26
CA GLY A 349 20.82 -14.91 0.41
C GLY A 349 21.07 -14.61 -1.06
N GLN A 350 20.67 -13.41 -1.50
CA GLN A 350 20.70 -13.01 -2.92
C GLN A 350 22.04 -12.38 -3.38
N GLY A 351 23.14 -12.63 -2.66
CA GLY A 351 24.47 -12.15 -3.03
C GLY A 351 24.86 -10.78 -2.47
N GLY A 352 23.97 -10.13 -1.73
CA GLY A 352 24.23 -8.87 -1.05
C GLY A 352 24.21 -7.63 -1.94
N MET A 353 24.48 -6.47 -1.34
CA MET A 353 24.29 -5.16 -1.99
C MET A 353 25.12 -4.99 -3.27
N PHE A 354 26.40 -5.40 -3.27
CA PHE A 354 27.26 -5.24 -4.45
C PHE A 354 26.84 -6.12 -5.63
N GLN A 355 26.33 -7.33 -5.37
CA GLN A 355 25.82 -8.20 -6.44
C GLN A 355 24.55 -7.63 -7.06
N GLU A 356 23.67 -7.05 -6.23
CA GLU A 356 22.49 -6.33 -6.69
C GLU A 356 22.85 -5.10 -7.54
N LEU A 357 23.84 -4.32 -7.10
CA LEU A 357 24.37 -3.20 -7.88
C LEU A 357 24.91 -3.70 -9.23
N HIS A 358 25.77 -4.72 -9.23
CA HIS A 358 26.37 -5.29 -10.44
C HIS A 358 25.32 -5.79 -11.45
N SER A 359 24.21 -6.36 -10.98
CA SER A 359 23.19 -6.93 -11.87
C SER A 359 22.37 -5.86 -12.61
N ARG A 360 22.28 -4.64 -12.07
CA ARG A 360 21.41 -3.57 -12.60
C ARG A 360 22.13 -2.36 -13.14
N VAL A 361 23.39 -2.13 -12.77
CA VAL A 361 24.14 -0.97 -13.26
C VAL A 361 24.66 -1.19 -14.67
N SER A 362 24.51 -0.18 -15.52
CA SER A 362 25.17 -0.15 -16.83
C SER A 362 26.65 0.25 -16.69
N PRO A 363 27.51 -0.10 -17.65
CA PRO A 363 28.92 0.33 -17.65
C PRO A 363 29.12 1.84 -17.67
N HIS A 364 28.11 2.61 -18.07
CA HIS A 364 28.15 4.07 -18.19
C HIS A 364 27.55 4.79 -16.97
N VAL A 365 27.17 4.04 -15.93
CA VAL A 365 26.59 4.64 -14.72
C VAL A 365 27.60 5.57 -14.05
N LYS A 366 27.13 6.68 -13.51
CA LYS A 366 27.90 7.60 -12.69
C LYS A 366 27.25 7.74 -11.33
N PHE A 367 28.04 7.56 -10.29
CA PHE A 367 27.60 7.77 -8.92
C PHE A 367 27.86 9.19 -8.47
N TRP A 368 26.87 9.75 -7.78
CA TRP A 368 26.86 11.11 -7.29
C TRP A 368 26.43 11.13 -5.82
N THR A 369 26.89 12.10 -5.05
CA THR A 369 26.34 12.37 -3.71
C THR A 369 26.39 13.86 -3.39
N THR A 370 25.61 14.28 -2.39
CA THR A 370 25.54 15.68 -1.98
C THR A 370 26.74 16.04 -1.10
N VAL A 371 27.09 17.34 -1.08
CA VAL A 371 28.11 17.86 -0.14
C VAL A 371 27.75 17.52 1.31
N GLU A 372 26.48 17.71 1.71
CA GLU A 372 26.00 17.38 3.06
C GLU A 372 26.19 15.90 3.40
N ALA A 373 25.83 14.99 2.49
CA ALA A 373 25.95 13.55 2.71
C ALA A 373 27.43 13.14 2.85
N ARG A 374 28.31 13.67 1.99
CA ARG A 374 29.76 13.45 2.09
C ARG A 374 30.33 13.92 3.42
N GLU A 375 30.01 15.15 3.84
CA GLU A 375 30.54 15.71 5.10
C GLU A 375 30.10 14.90 6.32
N ARG A 376 28.82 14.50 6.35
CA ARG A 376 28.29 13.62 7.40
C ARG A 376 28.94 12.25 7.38
N PHE A 377 29.11 11.67 6.19
CA PHE A 377 29.77 10.38 6.00
C PHE A 377 31.19 10.40 6.56
N VAL A 378 32.02 11.37 6.16
CA VAL A 378 33.41 11.50 6.64
C VAL A 378 33.45 11.65 8.17
N ARG A 379 32.53 12.44 8.75
CA ARG A 379 32.44 12.60 10.21
C ARG A 379 32.08 11.30 10.92
N ILE A 380 31.14 10.53 10.38
CA ILE A 380 30.70 9.25 10.96
C ILE A 380 31.84 8.24 10.90
N VAL A 381 32.41 8.00 9.72
CA VAL A 381 33.50 7.02 9.56
C VAL A 381 34.74 7.43 10.34
N GLY A 382 35.08 8.72 10.40
CA GLY A 382 36.19 9.20 11.22
C GLY A 382 36.00 8.88 12.72
N LYS A 383 34.76 8.99 13.22
CA LYS A 383 34.43 8.81 14.63
C LYS A 383 34.23 7.36 15.05
N ILE A 384 33.53 6.56 14.25
CA ILE A 384 33.12 5.19 14.62
C ILE A 384 33.62 4.11 13.66
N GLY A 385 34.26 4.49 12.56
CA GLY A 385 34.75 3.57 11.55
C GLY A 385 36.05 2.87 11.96
N GLY A 386 36.12 1.61 11.56
CA GLY A 386 37.28 0.74 11.63
C GLY A 386 38.45 1.14 10.72
N GLN A 387 39.58 0.43 10.79
CA GLN A 387 40.74 0.72 9.94
C GLN A 387 40.43 0.45 8.46
N GLY A 388 39.74 -0.66 8.16
CA GLY A 388 39.30 -1.01 6.82
C GLY A 388 38.29 -0.01 6.26
N GLU A 389 37.31 0.36 7.07
CA GLU A 389 36.24 1.31 6.72
C GLU A 389 36.80 2.72 6.45
N LYS A 390 37.74 3.19 7.30
CA LYS A 390 38.43 4.49 7.12
C LYS A 390 39.28 4.52 5.85
N ARG A 391 40.02 3.45 5.57
CA ARG A 391 40.79 3.33 4.32
C ARG A 391 39.86 3.43 3.12
N ARG A 392 38.79 2.62 3.05
CA ARG A 392 37.83 2.68 1.93
C ARG A 392 37.18 4.05 1.78
N ALA A 393 36.83 4.71 2.89
CA ALA A 393 36.28 6.05 2.86
C ALA A 393 37.25 7.11 2.28
N GLN A 394 38.56 6.95 2.49
CA GLN A 394 39.58 7.83 1.93
C GLN A 394 39.62 7.75 0.39
N TYR A 395 39.48 6.55 -0.17
CA TYR A 395 39.53 6.33 -1.63
C TYR A 395 38.18 6.50 -2.32
N LEU A 396 37.07 6.59 -1.59
CA LEU A 396 35.72 6.71 -2.16
C LEU A 396 35.53 7.99 -3.01
N PHE A 397 36.24 9.06 -2.66
CA PHE A 397 36.15 10.38 -3.30
C PHE A 397 37.47 10.82 -3.97
N SER A 398 38.39 9.89 -4.22
CA SER A 398 39.65 10.19 -4.92
C SER A 398 39.43 10.30 -6.43
N ALA A 399 40.49 10.54 -7.21
CA ALA A 399 40.41 10.73 -8.66
C ALA A 399 40.01 9.46 -9.43
N GLY A 400 39.98 8.29 -8.77
CA GLY A 400 39.64 7.02 -9.39
C GLY A 400 40.77 6.47 -10.26
N THR A 401 42.03 6.70 -9.87
CA THR A 401 43.18 6.04 -10.51
C THR A 401 43.14 4.53 -10.27
N ASP A 402 43.87 3.74 -11.07
CA ASP A 402 43.94 2.28 -10.88
C ASP A 402 44.44 1.91 -9.47
N GLU A 403 45.34 2.71 -8.90
CA GLU A 403 45.80 2.56 -7.52
C GLU A 403 44.68 2.86 -6.52
N ASP A 404 43.91 3.93 -6.72
CA ASP A 404 42.77 4.24 -5.84
C ASP A 404 41.72 3.12 -5.85
N ILE A 405 41.44 2.57 -7.04
CA ILE A 405 40.49 1.46 -7.20
C ILE A 405 41.02 0.22 -6.48
N ALA A 406 42.30 -0.12 -6.66
CA ALA A 406 42.93 -1.23 -5.95
C ALA A 406 42.88 -1.03 -4.43
N GLN A 407 43.17 0.18 -3.95
CA GLN A 407 43.15 0.51 -2.53
C GLN A 407 41.75 0.52 -1.93
N PHE A 408 40.69 0.83 -2.67
CA PHE A 408 39.32 0.66 -2.19
C PHE A 408 38.98 -0.83 -2.02
N TRP A 409 39.27 -1.64 -3.04
CA TRP A 409 38.91 -3.06 -3.06
C TRP A 409 39.87 -3.96 -2.25
N ALA A 410 41.00 -3.44 -1.76
CA ALA A 410 41.93 -4.23 -0.97
C ALA A 410 41.26 -4.88 0.27
N GLY A 411 41.44 -6.20 0.41
CA GLY A 411 40.83 -7.00 1.47
C GLY A 411 39.33 -7.29 1.29
N SER A 412 38.73 -6.89 0.17
CA SER A 412 37.35 -7.21 -0.19
C SER A 412 37.23 -8.65 -0.68
N ARG A 413 36.09 -9.29 -0.40
CA ARG A 413 35.71 -10.57 -1.03
C ARG A 413 35.34 -10.44 -2.51
N PHE A 414 35.10 -9.21 -2.97
CA PHE A 414 34.80 -8.90 -4.37
C PHE A 414 36.08 -8.53 -5.13
N PRO A 415 36.18 -8.87 -6.43
CA PRO A 415 37.35 -8.53 -7.24
C PRO A 415 37.48 -7.01 -7.42
N VAL A 416 38.69 -6.56 -7.72
CA VAL A 416 38.98 -5.14 -8.02
C VAL A 416 38.13 -4.71 -9.22
N GLY A 417 37.42 -3.59 -9.06
CA GLY A 417 36.56 -3.05 -10.13
C GLY A 417 35.24 -3.81 -10.31
N TYR A 418 34.78 -4.58 -9.32
CA TYR A 418 33.53 -5.34 -9.41
C TYR A 418 32.32 -4.49 -9.83
N ILE A 419 32.23 -3.24 -9.36
CA ILE A 419 31.30 -2.25 -9.89
C ILE A 419 32.06 -0.97 -10.28
N PRO A 420 31.60 -0.21 -11.30
CA PRO A 420 32.21 1.06 -11.70
C PRO A 420 31.86 2.20 -10.71
N LEU A 421 32.28 2.04 -9.45
CA LEU A 421 31.90 2.92 -8.34
C LEU A 421 32.67 4.25 -8.33
N LEU A 422 33.95 4.21 -8.68
CA LEU A 422 34.88 5.31 -8.49
C LEU A 422 35.11 6.10 -9.80
N PRO A 423 35.26 7.44 -9.72
CA PRO A 423 35.07 8.27 -8.53
C PRO A 423 33.60 8.56 -8.22
N ILE A 424 33.24 8.69 -6.94
CA ILE A 424 31.93 9.24 -6.55
C ILE A 424 31.97 10.76 -6.69
N ASN A 425 31.16 11.28 -7.58
CA ASN A 425 31.10 12.70 -7.89
C ASN A 425 30.30 13.46 -6.82
N ILE A 426 30.73 14.67 -6.49
CA ILE A 426 30.07 15.53 -5.50
C ILE A 426 29.40 16.68 -6.26
N TYR A 427 28.15 16.97 -5.94
CA TYR A 427 27.43 18.10 -6.52
C TYR A 427 26.84 18.99 -5.44
N ASP A 428 26.76 20.29 -5.73
CA ASP A 428 26.29 21.31 -4.80
C ASP A 428 24.77 21.54 -4.92
N GLU A 429 24.17 21.94 -3.80
CA GLU A 429 22.80 22.43 -3.71
C GLU A 429 22.64 23.77 -4.44
N SER A 430 23.70 24.58 -4.49
CA SER A 430 23.70 25.93 -5.09
C SER A 430 23.67 25.94 -6.63
N GLU A 431 24.08 24.84 -7.27
CA GLU A 431 24.10 24.68 -8.73
C GLU A 431 22.71 24.39 -9.34
N GLY A 432 21.63 24.55 -8.56
CA GLY A 432 20.25 24.18 -8.89
C GLY A 432 19.59 24.86 -10.09
N ASN A 433 20.31 25.63 -10.91
CA ASN A 433 19.78 26.29 -12.10
C ASN A 433 20.24 25.67 -13.43
N SER A 434 21.18 24.72 -13.45
CA SER A 434 21.47 23.94 -14.66
C SER A 434 20.44 22.82 -14.80
N ILE A 435 19.21 23.23 -15.11
CA ILE A 435 18.07 22.36 -15.39
C ILE A 435 18.45 21.45 -16.56
N CYS A 436 18.36 20.13 -16.36
CA CYS A 436 18.35 19.18 -17.46
C CYS A 436 17.19 19.58 -18.38
N THR A 437 17.45 19.89 -19.65
CA THR A 437 16.44 20.41 -20.61
C THR A 437 15.30 19.43 -20.89
N CYS A 438 15.39 18.21 -20.38
CA CYS A 438 14.33 17.21 -20.44
C CYS A 438 13.46 17.33 -19.19
N THR A 439 12.17 17.56 -19.40
CA THR A 439 11.16 17.51 -18.35
C THR A 439 11.22 16.20 -17.58
N PRO A 440 11.45 16.20 -16.24
CA PRO A 440 11.49 14.97 -15.46
C PRO A 440 10.19 14.19 -15.56
N ALA A 441 10.29 12.86 -15.50
CA ALA A 441 9.13 11.98 -15.51
C ALA A 441 8.12 12.36 -14.40
N PRO A 442 6.82 12.07 -14.59
CA PRO A 442 5.75 12.50 -13.68
C PRO A 442 6.01 12.21 -12.19
N PHE A 443 6.52 11.01 -11.88
CA PHE A 443 6.82 10.62 -10.50
C PHE A 443 7.99 11.38 -9.88
N PHE A 444 9.01 11.78 -10.66
CA PHE A 444 10.09 12.63 -10.15
C PHE A 444 9.55 13.98 -9.69
N ARG A 445 8.61 14.58 -10.43
CA ARG A 445 7.95 15.83 -10.03
C ARG A 445 7.11 15.65 -8.77
N ALA A 446 6.38 14.53 -8.68
CA ALA A 446 5.60 14.20 -7.50
C ALA A 446 6.48 14.08 -6.24
N MET A 447 7.63 13.41 -6.38
CA MET A 447 8.63 13.28 -5.33
C MET A 447 9.25 14.62 -4.96
N GLU A 448 9.63 15.44 -5.94
CA GLU A 448 10.15 16.79 -5.71
C GLU A 448 9.16 17.66 -4.93
N LYS A 449 7.91 17.78 -5.41
CA LYS A 449 6.86 18.56 -4.75
C LYS A 449 6.64 18.11 -3.32
N THR A 450 6.61 16.79 -3.10
CA THR A 450 6.43 16.21 -1.76
C THR A 450 7.61 16.53 -0.85
N CYS A 451 8.85 16.32 -1.29
CA CYS A 451 10.04 16.62 -0.50
C CYS A 451 10.16 18.12 -0.18
N CYS A 452 9.87 19.00 -1.15
CA CYS A 452 9.76 20.45 -0.92
C CYS A 452 8.73 20.77 0.17
N GLY A 453 7.53 20.17 0.09
CA GLY A 453 6.48 20.36 1.09
C GLY A 453 6.91 19.92 2.49
N ILE A 454 7.63 18.81 2.62
CA ILE A 454 8.13 18.32 3.90
C ILE A 454 9.20 19.25 4.47
N LEU A 455 10.15 19.71 3.66
CA LEU A 455 11.25 20.57 4.11
C LEU A 455 10.80 21.99 4.45
N THR A 456 9.78 22.52 3.76
CA THR A 456 9.21 23.85 4.05
C THR A 456 8.49 23.91 5.40
N LEU A 457 7.97 22.78 5.89
CA LEU A 457 7.38 22.68 7.23
C LEU A 457 8.42 22.73 8.36
N GLY A 458 9.71 22.68 8.03
CA GLY A 458 10.84 22.86 8.93
C GLY A 458 11.33 21.58 9.59
N GLU A 459 12.53 21.66 10.13
CA GLU A 459 13.17 20.60 10.89
C GLU A 459 12.79 20.75 12.38
N SER A 460 12.55 19.63 13.06
CA SER A 460 12.57 19.63 14.53
C SER A 460 14.03 19.46 14.94
N PRO A 461 14.60 20.35 15.79
CA PRO A 461 15.85 20.00 16.45
C PRO A 461 15.61 18.68 17.17
N GLY A 462 16.49 17.70 16.95
CA GLY A 462 16.40 16.43 17.68
C GLY A 462 16.39 16.76 19.17
N THR A 463 15.26 16.53 19.84
CA THR A 463 15.09 16.90 21.24
C THR A 463 16.15 16.18 22.09
N ASP A 464 17.03 16.94 22.74
CA ASP A 464 17.85 16.47 23.86
C ASP A 464 17.02 16.29 25.15
N GLY A 465 15.71 16.56 25.10
CA GLY A 465 14.77 16.41 26.21
C GLY A 465 13.97 15.11 26.15
N ALA A 466 14.60 14.00 26.55
CA ALA A 466 14.05 12.81 27.19
C ALA A 466 15.16 11.75 27.14
N VAL A 467 15.60 11.28 28.30
CA VAL A 467 16.73 10.37 28.48
C VAL A 467 16.29 8.95 28.08
N ASP A 468 16.12 8.69 26.78
CA ASP A 468 16.25 7.32 26.28
C ASP A 468 17.75 7.04 26.20
N GLU A 469 18.24 6.27 27.17
CA GLU A 469 19.63 5.84 27.32
C GLU A 469 20.13 5.03 26.10
N TYR A 470 19.19 4.63 25.22
CA TYR A 470 19.40 3.77 24.07
C TYR A 470 19.02 4.46 22.75
N SER A 471 19.85 4.31 21.71
CA SER A 471 19.51 4.71 20.33
C SER A 471 18.33 3.89 19.78
N ASN A 472 17.71 4.29 18.67
CA ASN A 472 16.67 3.50 17.99
C ASN A 472 17.11 2.06 17.62
N ASN A 473 18.41 1.76 17.71
CA ASN A 473 19.00 0.44 17.48
C ASN A 473 19.44 -0.27 18.78
N GLY A 474 19.03 0.22 19.97
CA GLY A 474 19.27 -0.44 21.26
C GLY A 474 20.66 -0.23 21.90
N PHE A 475 21.48 0.72 21.41
CA PHE A 475 22.82 1.01 21.98
C PHE A 475 22.81 2.14 23.00
N LEU A 476 23.63 2.03 24.06
CA LEU A 476 24.02 3.15 24.90
C LEU A 476 24.46 4.34 24.03
N ARG A 477 23.64 5.40 24.06
CA ARG A 477 23.83 6.58 23.20
C ARG A 477 25.15 7.24 23.57
N ASN A 478 26.03 7.44 22.58
CA ASN A 478 27.23 8.26 22.81
C ASN A 478 26.74 9.69 23.10
N PRO A 479 27.03 10.28 24.28
CA PRO A 479 26.55 11.61 24.63
C PRO A 479 27.05 12.71 23.67
N ALA A 480 28.06 12.41 22.84
CA ALA A 480 28.59 13.30 21.82
C ALA A 480 28.06 13.04 20.39
N SER A 481 27.11 12.13 20.16
CA SER A 481 26.47 11.94 18.85
C SER A 481 25.22 12.80 18.74
N GLN A 482 25.29 13.88 17.95
CA GLN A 482 24.13 14.67 17.56
C GLN A 482 23.14 13.79 16.78
N ARG A 483 21.88 13.76 17.19
CA ARG A 483 20.81 13.05 16.48
C ARG A 483 20.62 13.74 15.13
N ALA A 484 20.47 12.96 14.06
CA ALA A 484 20.11 13.52 12.77
C ALA A 484 18.81 14.32 12.91
N ALA A 485 18.77 15.53 12.37
CA ALA A 485 17.55 16.33 12.34
C ALA A 485 16.45 15.54 11.64
N VAL A 486 15.28 15.54 12.26
CA VAL A 486 14.11 14.82 11.79
C VAL A 486 13.09 15.85 11.32
N THR A 487 12.33 15.51 10.29
CA THR A 487 11.29 16.42 9.78
C THR A 487 10.20 16.61 10.83
N ARG A 488 9.62 17.82 10.93
CA ARG A 488 8.47 18.08 11.81
C ARG A 488 7.24 17.25 11.45
N VAL A 489 7.12 16.93 10.17
CA VAL A 489 6.00 16.15 9.60
C VAL A 489 6.01 14.71 10.10
N ASN A 490 7.20 14.09 10.14
CA ASN A 490 7.32 12.69 10.52
C ASN A 490 8.61 12.43 11.31
N GLY A 491 8.43 12.02 12.57
CA GLY A 491 9.49 11.65 13.51
C GLY A 491 10.40 10.49 13.07
N ARG A 492 10.04 9.78 11.99
CA ARG A 492 10.82 8.68 11.42
C ARG A 492 11.58 9.07 10.15
N LEU A 493 11.37 10.28 9.64
CA LEU A 493 11.91 10.76 8.37
C LEU A 493 13.05 11.74 8.63
N THR A 494 14.27 11.34 8.26
CA THR A 494 15.47 12.16 8.45
C THR A 494 15.58 13.25 7.39
N ALA A 495 15.83 14.49 7.81
CA ALA A 495 15.86 15.65 6.92
C ALA A 495 16.87 15.49 5.77
N HIS A 496 18.04 14.89 6.04
CA HIS A 496 19.06 14.64 5.02
C HIS A 496 18.60 13.65 3.93
N THR A 497 17.84 12.61 4.29
CA THR A 497 17.30 11.66 3.31
C THR A 497 16.28 12.35 2.42
N VAL A 498 15.42 13.22 2.99
CA VAL A 498 14.47 14.02 2.20
C VAL A 498 15.18 15.01 1.29
N LYS A 499 16.26 15.67 1.74
CA LYS A 499 17.09 16.54 0.90
C LYS A 499 17.75 15.79 -0.24
N SER A 500 18.33 14.62 0.05
CA SER A 500 18.93 13.76 -0.97
C SER A 500 17.91 13.34 -2.03
N MET A 501 16.72 12.90 -1.60
CA MET A 501 15.60 12.54 -2.48
C MET A 501 15.11 13.72 -3.32
N LEU A 502 15.01 14.91 -2.72
CA LEU A 502 14.63 16.14 -3.42
C LEU A 502 15.62 16.45 -4.55
N LEU A 503 16.92 16.41 -4.24
CA LEU A 503 17.97 16.77 -5.18
C LEU A 503 18.13 15.76 -6.32
N GLY A 504 18.00 14.47 -6.03
CA GLY A 504 17.92 13.42 -7.04
C GLY A 504 16.69 13.61 -7.93
N SER A 505 15.52 13.88 -7.32
CA SER A 505 14.26 14.05 -8.06
C SER A 505 14.27 15.25 -8.99
N ARG A 506 14.80 16.39 -8.55
CA ARG A 506 14.99 17.60 -9.36
C ARG A 506 15.83 17.36 -10.62
N ARG A 507 16.79 16.45 -10.55
CA ARG A 507 17.72 16.13 -11.65
C ARG A 507 17.25 14.94 -12.49
N GLY A 508 16.16 14.29 -12.12
CA GLY A 508 15.71 13.03 -12.74
C GLY A 508 16.67 11.87 -12.50
N TRP A 509 17.39 11.88 -11.37
CA TRP A 509 18.36 10.85 -10.98
C TRP A 509 17.73 9.89 -9.97
N THR A 510 17.86 8.59 -10.21
CA THR A 510 17.54 7.54 -9.25
C THR A 510 18.29 7.80 -7.96
N THR A 511 17.57 7.85 -6.84
CA THR A 511 18.21 7.92 -5.52
C THR A 511 18.30 6.53 -4.91
N LEU A 512 19.53 6.08 -4.67
CA LEU A 512 19.85 4.83 -4.00
C LEU A 512 19.95 5.07 -2.48
N THR A 513 19.19 4.29 -1.70
CA THR A 513 19.18 4.38 -0.23
C THR A 513 19.10 3.00 0.42
N ALA A 514 19.62 2.89 1.64
CA ALA A 514 19.44 1.72 2.49
C ALA A 514 18.41 1.98 3.61
N ASN A 515 17.77 3.16 3.63
CA ASN A 515 16.83 3.59 4.66
C ASN A 515 15.38 3.32 4.25
N LYS A 516 15.01 2.03 4.19
CA LYS A 516 13.66 1.58 3.80
C LYS A 516 12.55 2.29 4.59
N ASN A 517 12.74 2.46 5.90
CA ASN A 517 11.76 3.10 6.78
C ASN A 517 11.47 4.56 6.42
N SER A 518 12.50 5.31 6.02
CA SER A 518 12.31 6.68 5.52
C SER A 518 11.56 6.70 4.20
N ILE A 519 11.77 5.72 3.32
CA ILE A 519 10.98 5.59 2.09
C ILE A 519 9.53 5.25 2.39
N LYS A 520 9.26 4.33 3.35
CA LYS A 520 7.88 4.06 3.80
C LYS A 520 7.18 5.36 4.23
N ALA A 521 7.84 6.13 5.10
CA ALA A 521 7.32 7.41 5.59
C ALA A 521 7.10 8.41 4.44
N LEU A 522 8.07 8.54 3.54
CA LEU A 522 7.99 9.46 2.40
C LEU A 522 6.87 9.08 1.43
N MET A 523 6.67 7.79 1.14
CA MET A 523 5.59 7.31 0.29
C MET A 523 4.20 7.57 0.89
N ARG A 524 4.07 7.56 2.22
CA ARG A 524 2.84 8.02 2.89
C ARG A 524 2.57 9.49 2.63
N GLU A 525 3.60 10.33 2.69
CA GLU A 525 3.48 11.76 2.37
C GLU A 525 3.15 11.98 0.89
N VAL A 526 3.72 11.21 -0.05
CA VAL A 526 3.35 11.27 -1.47
C VAL A 526 1.88 10.90 -1.63
N LYS A 527 1.42 9.81 -0.99
CA LYS A 527 0.02 9.39 -1.03
C LYS A 527 -0.90 10.44 -0.41
N ALA A 528 -0.50 11.04 0.71
CA ALA A 528 -1.23 12.13 1.35
C ALA A 528 -1.28 13.36 0.43
N ALA A 529 -0.19 13.73 -0.23
CA ALA A 529 -0.16 14.83 -1.20
C ALA A 529 -1.06 14.57 -2.42
N ARG A 530 -1.12 13.33 -2.92
CA ARG A 530 -2.08 12.90 -3.95
C ARG A 530 -3.52 13.03 -3.48
N LEU A 531 -3.81 12.52 -2.28
CA LEU A 531 -5.12 12.66 -1.65
C LEU A 531 -5.49 14.12 -1.48
N ALA A 532 -4.52 14.95 -1.17
CA ALA A 532 -4.73 16.34 -0.97
C ALA A 532 -4.86 17.13 -2.30
N GLY A 533 -4.70 16.51 -3.47
CA GLY A 533 -4.80 17.22 -4.76
C GLY A 533 -3.63 18.18 -5.01
N LYS A 534 -2.52 18.01 -4.27
CA LYS A 534 -1.24 18.73 -4.44
C LYS A 534 -0.46 18.22 -5.66
N LEU A 535 -0.81 17.03 -6.14
CA LEU A 535 -0.25 16.37 -7.30
C LEU A 535 -1.34 16.30 -8.37
N THR A 536 -1.02 16.73 -9.58
CA THR A 536 -1.94 16.77 -10.72
C THR A 536 -1.97 15.42 -11.43
N ASP A 537 -3.01 15.14 -12.23
CA ASP A 537 -3.05 13.93 -13.08
C ASP A 537 -1.85 13.86 -14.05
N GLU A 538 -1.28 15.01 -14.43
CA GLU A 538 -0.01 15.08 -15.20
C GLU A 538 1.21 14.54 -14.43
N ASP A 539 1.18 14.55 -13.09
CA ASP A 539 2.19 13.94 -12.23
C ASP A 539 1.98 12.40 -12.11
N GLU A 540 0.92 11.85 -12.72
CA GLU A 540 0.60 10.42 -12.79
C GLU A 540 0.79 9.80 -14.18
N GLY A 541 1.33 10.56 -15.15
CA GLY A 541 1.58 10.07 -16.51
C GLY A 541 2.50 8.84 -16.57
N VAL A 542 2.48 8.16 -17.73
CA VAL A 542 3.22 6.91 -17.99
C VAL A 542 4.66 7.01 -17.49
N HIS A 543 5.03 6.07 -16.63
CA HIS A 543 6.39 5.96 -16.13
C HIS A 543 7.31 5.53 -17.27
N ASP A 544 8.38 6.30 -17.46
CA ASP A 544 9.54 5.86 -18.20
C ASP A 544 10.13 4.61 -17.51
N SER A 545 10.90 3.77 -18.21
CA SER A 545 11.53 2.57 -17.64
C SER A 545 12.63 2.87 -16.60
N THR A 546 12.66 4.10 -16.08
CA THR A 546 13.65 4.62 -15.15
C THR A 546 13.11 4.61 -13.72
N ALA A 547 13.83 3.97 -12.81
CA ALA A 547 13.52 3.97 -11.38
C ALA A 547 13.81 5.34 -10.74
N VAL A 548 12.93 5.80 -9.87
CA VAL A 548 13.13 7.04 -9.09
C VAL A 548 13.81 6.76 -7.77
N ILE A 549 13.48 5.62 -7.15
CA ILE A 549 14.09 5.18 -5.88
C ILE A 549 14.63 3.78 -6.09
N TRP A 550 15.83 3.53 -5.56
CA TRP A 550 16.41 2.20 -5.45
C TRP A 550 16.71 1.93 -3.98
N ILE A 551 16.06 0.92 -3.42
CA ILE A 551 16.21 0.49 -2.04
C ILE A 551 17.08 -0.75 -2.04
N VAL A 552 18.15 -0.69 -1.25
CA VAL A 552 18.98 -1.84 -0.89
C VAL A 552 18.85 -2.13 0.60
N ASP A 553 19.26 -3.32 1.02
CA ASP A 553 19.21 -3.70 2.42
C ASP A 553 20.08 -2.77 3.31
N PRO A 554 19.62 -2.41 4.52
CA PRO A 554 20.37 -1.59 5.45
C PRO A 554 21.69 -2.27 5.84
N ARG A 555 22.74 -1.46 6.03
CA ARG A 555 24.05 -1.92 6.50
C ARG A 555 24.62 -0.96 7.52
N SER A 556 25.22 -1.51 8.57
CA SER A 556 25.87 -0.73 9.63
C SER A 556 27.39 -0.82 9.56
N LEU A 557 28.10 0.15 10.14
CA LEU A 557 29.53 0.03 10.39
C LEU A 557 29.75 -1.00 11.50
N ALA A 558 30.67 -1.94 11.29
CA ALA A 558 30.73 -3.16 12.09
C ALA A 558 31.94 -3.24 13.03
N GLU A 559 33.04 -2.53 12.73
CA GLU A 559 34.27 -2.71 13.49
C GLU A 559 34.24 -1.96 14.85
N GLY A 560 33.70 -0.74 14.89
CA GLY A 560 33.60 0.05 16.12
C GLY A 560 32.63 -0.52 17.18
N ALA A 561 31.78 -1.47 16.81
CA ALA A 561 30.93 -2.24 17.72
C ALA A 561 31.65 -3.51 18.26
N ARG A 562 32.58 -4.08 17.48
CA ARG A 562 33.38 -5.26 17.85
C ARG A 562 34.49 -4.91 18.86
N GLU A 563 35.21 -3.82 18.66
CA GLU A 563 36.28 -3.40 19.61
C GLU A 563 35.73 -3.08 21.01
N ARG A 564 34.53 -2.49 21.09
CA ARG A 564 33.86 -2.18 22.36
C ARG A 564 33.24 -3.40 23.05
N ALA A 565 32.91 -4.45 22.29
CA ALA A 565 32.47 -5.72 22.86
C ALA A 565 33.65 -6.60 23.32
N ALA A 566 34.84 -6.44 22.74
CA ALA A 566 36.05 -7.18 23.11
C ALA A 566 36.81 -6.59 24.31
N THR A 567 36.44 -5.39 24.78
CA THR A 567 37.06 -4.70 25.93
C THR A 567 36.23 -4.75 27.22
N VAL A 568 35.18 -5.58 27.27
CA VAL A 568 34.38 -5.84 28.48
C VAL A 568 34.62 -7.25 29.00
#